data_AF-A2SDQ4-F1
#
_entry.id   AF-A2SDQ4-F1
#
_cell.length_a   1.000
_cell.length_b   1.000
_cell.length_c   1.000
_cell.angle_alpha   90.00
_cell.angle_beta   90.00
_cell.angle_gamma   90.00
#
_symmetry.space_group_name_H-M   'P 1'
#
loop_
_entity.id
_entity.type
_entity.pdbx_description
1 polymer ?
#
loop_
_entity_poly.entity_id
_entity_poly.type
_entity_poly.pdbx_seq_one_letter_code
_entity_poly.pdbx_strand_id
1 'polypeptide(L)'
;MLKSLLLTPINLAVKPFPAAKARLDAAKIVLKRWVKLRHFISDLLHAKSFMFWSAQDTSYAKLSSELIFQYHKLEKGLCMAGPRRFFGRDPVIATCRLVKRWSGAGLPSNDPVFLGAIETLRAYRDRLAVTPPPPEHATQIWSLLNECLSLAPPTPSLTTPRPYQPSAGTAATFDLLCAQRRSVRAYTTDVVPISLIHEAIATAQLSPSACNRQPWRLHIYRDPQRTKHLLELQNGNAGFGHQLTTLLVVCADSRTFFDATERNEPYVDAGLFVMSLLLALQSRGLASCCLNWCVSPDTDQKGHDRGDIPSNEKIIMYLAVGYADAQAMVPRSPRRNLETVVTLHEQ
;
A
#
# COMPACT_ATOMS: atom_id res chain seq x y z
N MET A 1 10.31 -65.90 -38.97
CA MET A 1 9.77 -64.75 -39.72
C MET A 1 8.99 -63.74 -38.86
N LEU A 2 8.14 -64.12 -37.89
CA LEU A 2 7.22 -63.16 -37.23
C LEU A 2 7.82 -62.03 -36.34
N LYS A 3 9.14 -61.95 -36.10
CA LYS A 3 9.73 -60.91 -35.24
C LYS A 3 10.17 -59.62 -35.96
N SER A 4 10.20 -59.58 -37.30
CA SER A 4 10.62 -58.40 -38.07
C SER A 4 9.49 -57.42 -38.43
N LEU A 5 8.23 -57.75 -38.10
CA LEU A 5 7.03 -56.99 -38.48
C LEU A 5 6.50 -56.04 -37.38
N LEU A 6 7.14 -56.00 -36.21
CA LEU A 6 6.67 -55.23 -35.04
C LEU A 6 7.60 -54.07 -34.63
N LEU A 7 8.68 -53.82 -35.38
CA LEU A 7 9.72 -52.84 -35.02
C LEU A 7 10.18 -51.92 -36.16
N THR A 8 9.35 -51.73 -37.19
CA THR A 8 9.48 -50.57 -38.09
C THR A 8 8.84 -49.36 -37.41
N PRO A 9 9.60 -48.32 -37.01
CA PRO A 9 9.00 -47.07 -36.56
C PRO A 9 8.33 -46.42 -37.77
N ILE A 10 7.00 -46.47 -37.84
CA ILE A 10 6.22 -45.73 -38.84
C ILE A 10 6.40 -44.25 -38.51
N ASN A 11 7.41 -43.64 -39.13
CA ASN A 11 7.77 -42.24 -38.94
C ASN A 11 6.82 -41.33 -39.74
N LEU A 12 5.52 -41.47 -39.45
CA LEU A 12 4.44 -40.64 -39.94
C LEU A 12 4.59 -39.25 -39.31
N ALA A 13 5.46 -38.44 -39.90
CA ALA A 13 5.59 -37.01 -39.67
C ALA A 13 4.37 -36.26 -40.23
N VAL A 14 3.17 -36.69 -39.84
CA VAL A 14 1.90 -36.00 -40.06
C VAL A 14 1.99 -34.70 -39.26
N LYS A 15 2.42 -33.62 -39.94
CA LYS A 15 2.18 -32.26 -39.47
C LYS A 15 0.68 -32.20 -39.13
N PRO A 16 0.29 -31.97 -37.87
CA PRO A 16 -1.12 -32.01 -37.50
C PRO A 16 -1.87 -31.00 -38.36
N PHE A 17 -2.92 -31.46 -39.05
CA PHE A 17 -3.75 -30.62 -39.92
C PHE A 17 -4.04 -29.28 -39.22
N PRO A 18 -3.98 -28.11 -39.91
CA PRO A 18 -4.02 -26.82 -39.23
C PRO A 18 -5.17 -26.65 -38.24
N ALA A 19 -6.36 -27.17 -38.58
CA ALA A 19 -7.53 -27.21 -37.68
C ALA A 19 -7.34 -28.13 -36.45
N ALA A 20 -6.67 -29.28 -36.59
CA ALA A 20 -6.34 -30.17 -35.47
C ALA A 20 -5.28 -29.54 -34.54
N LYS A 21 -4.27 -28.87 -35.11
CA LYS A 21 -3.30 -28.09 -34.32
C LYS A 21 -3.99 -26.95 -33.56
N ALA A 22 -4.84 -26.16 -34.24
CA ALA A 22 -5.59 -25.07 -33.62
C ALA A 22 -6.53 -25.57 -32.50
N ARG A 23 -7.22 -26.71 -32.69
CA ARG A 23 -8.02 -27.36 -31.64
C ARG A 23 -7.16 -27.81 -30.45
N LEU A 24 -6.00 -28.40 -30.69
CA LEU A 24 -5.06 -28.81 -29.64
C LEU A 24 -4.53 -27.61 -28.85
N ASP A 25 -4.17 -26.52 -29.53
CA ASP A 25 -3.64 -25.31 -28.90
C ASP A 25 -4.75 -24.53 -28.15
N ALA A 26 -6.00 -24.54 -28.65
CA ALA A 26 -7.16 -24.06 -27.91
C ALA A 26 -7.44 -24.91 -26.65
N ALA A 27 -7.33 -26.24 -26.73
CA ALA A 27 -7.47 -27.13 -25.58
C ALA A 27 -6.36 -26.87 -24.53
N LYS A 28 -5.11 -26.63 -24.95
CA LYS A 28 -4.02 -26.20 -24.06
C LYS A 28 -4.34 -24.85 -23.39
N ILE A 29 -4.96 -23.90 -24.10
CA ILE A 29 -5.39 -22.62 -23.51
C ILE A 29 -6.47 -22.83 -22.45
N VAL A 30 -7.47 -23.70 -22.70
CA VAL A 30 -8.50 -24.04 -21.72
C VAL A 30 -7.90 -24.75 -20.50
N LEU A 31 -7.01 -25.73 -20.69
CA LEU A 31 -6.30 -26.39 -19.59
C LEU A 31 -5.46 -25.39 -18.79
N LYS A 32 -4.74 -24.48 -19.46
CA LYS A 32 -4.02 -23.38 -18.79
C LYS A 32 -4.97 -22.45 -18.02
N ARG A 33 -6.19 -22.18 -18.48
CA ARG A 33 -7.19 -21.40 -17.73
C ARG A 33 -7.61 -22.10 -16.43
N TRP A 34 -7.84 -23.43 -16.46
CA TRP A 34 -8.10 -24.21 -15.24
C TRP A 34 -6.90 -24.24 -14.28
N VAL A 35 -5.67 -24.38 -14.81
CA VAL A 35 -4.45 -24.28 -14.00
C VAL A 35 -4.27 -22.88 -13.41
N LYS A 36 -4.64 -21.79 -14.11
CA LYS A 36 -4.68 -20.43 -13.55
C LYS A 36 -5.74 -20.31 -12.45
N LEU A 37 -6.95 -20.87 -12.65
CA LEU A 37 -8.04 -20.82 -11.66
C LEU A 37 -7.66 -21.46 -10.31
N ARG A 38 -6.84 -22.52 -10.30
CA ARG A 38 -6.35 -23.13 -9.04
C ARG A 38 -5.62 -22.13 -8.13
N HIS A 39 -4.90 -21.15 -8.72
CA HIS A 39 -4.17 -20.15 -7.95
C HIS A 39 -5.14 -19.18 -7.27
N PHE A 40 -6.14 -18.68 -8.02
CA PHE A 40 -7.17 -17.81 -7.47
C PHE A 40 -8.10 -18.54 -6.47
N ILE A 41 -8.35 -19.84 -6.63
CA ILE A 41 -9.02 -20.67 -5.62
C ILE A 41 -8.14 -20.79 -4.36
N SER A 42 -6.82 -21.00 -4.51
CA SER A 42 -5.89 -21.02 -3.37
C SER A 42 -5.87 -19.68 -2.64
N ASP A 43 -5.88 -18.56 -3.36
CA ASP A 43 -5.95 -17.21 -2.78
C ASP A 43 -7.29 -16.99 -2.06
N LEU A 44 -8.42 -17.42 -2.67
CA LEU A 44 -9.75 -17.31 -2.09
C LEU A 44 -9.89 -18.15 -0.81
N LEU A 45 -9.33 -19.36 -0.79
CA LEU A 45 -9.30 -20.22 0.40
C LEU A 45 -8.39 -19.61 1.49
N HIS A 46 -7.22 -19.09 1.12
CA HIS A 46 -6.33 -18.41 2.06
C HIS A 46 -6.97 -17.14 2.64
N ALA A 47 -7.63 -16.33 1.80
CA ALA A 47 -8.36 -15.14 2.23
C ALA A 47 -9.54 -15.48 3.15
N LYS A 48 -10.32 -16.52 2.81
CA LYS A 48 -11.42 -17.03 3.65
C LYS A 48 -10.93 -17.51 5.02
N SER A 49 -9.76 -18.14 5.10
CA SER A 49 -9.19 -18.67 6.35
C SER A 49 -8.49 -17.61 7.21
N PHE A 50 -7.79 -16.65 6.59
CA PHE A 50 -6.84 -15.78 7.31
C PHE A 50 -7.08 -14.26 7.15
N MET A 51 -7.83 -13.82 6.14
CA MET A 51 -8.12 -12.39 5.91
C MET A 51 -9.47 -11.94 6.52
N PHE A 52 -9.85 -12.50 7.67
CA PHE A 52 -11.07 -12.14 8.39
C PHE A 52 -10.84 -11.81 9.88
N TRP A 53 -11.29 -10.63 10.30
CA TRP A 53 -11.18 -10.16 11.69
C TRP A 53 -12.33 -10.67 12.57
N SER A 54 -12.40 -11.99 12.76
CA SER A 54 -13.18 -12.61 13.84
C SER A 54 -12.73 -12.07 15.22
N ALA A 55 -13.68 -11.79 16.11
CA ALA A 55 -13.40 -11.26 17.45
C ALA A 55 -12.73 -12.28 18.40
N GLN A 56 -12.88 -13.58 18.13
CA GLN A 56 -12.44 -14.69 18.98
C GLN A 56 -10.95 -15.00 18.86
N ASP A 57 -10.34 -14.75 17.70
CA ASP A 57 -8.92 -15.03 17.46
C ASP A 57 -8.05 -13.86 17.96
N THR A 58 -7.14 -14.22 18.85
CA THR A 58 -6.27 -13.36 19.66
C THR A 58 -4.82 -13.35 19.17
N SER A 59 -4.54 -13.87 17.98
CA SER A 59 -3.18 -13.95 17.44
C SER A 59 -2.52 -12.56 17.30
N TYR A 60 -1.23 -12.48 17.61
CA TYR A 60 -0.44 -11.25 17.54
C TYR A 60 -0.56 -10.55 16.17
N ALA A 61 -0.41 -11.31 15.08
CA ALA A 61 -0.47 -10.78 13.71
C ALA A 61 -1.79 -10.06 13.40
N LYS A 62 -2.89 -10.51 14.00
CA LYS A 62 -4.23 -9.96 13.82
C LYS A 62 -4.55 -8.82 14.77
N LEU A 63 -4.36 -9.01 16.08
CA LEU A 63 -4.62 -7.96 17.06
C LEU A 63 -3.79 -6.71 16.74
N SER A 64 -2.54 -6.88 16.28
CA SER A 64 -1.70 -5.78 15.80
C SER A 64 -2.25 -5.11 14.54
N SER A 65 -2.68 -5.87 13.53
CA SER A 65 -3.20 -5.32 12.28
C SER A 65 -4.54 -4.60 12.47
N GLU A 66 -5.44 -5.15 13.29
CA GLU A 66 -6.73 -4.54 13.62
C GLU A 66 -6.52 -3.25 14.44
N LEU A 67 -5.61 -3.27 15.42
CA LEU A 67 -5.25 -2.10 16.24
C LEU A 67 -4.71 -0.95 15.38
N ILE A 68 -3.72 -1.23 14.50
CA ILE A 68 -3.18 -0.27 13.51
C ILE A 68 -4.28 0.36 12.67
N PHE A 69 -5.18 -0.46 12.13
CA PHE A 69 -6.25 0.02 11.24
C PHE A 69 -7.22 0.98 11.93
N GLN A 70 -7.58 0.72 13.18
CA GLN A 70 -8.50 1.61 13.91
C GLN A 70 -7.83 2.91 14.29
N TYR A 71 -6.60 2.87 14.82
CA TYR A 71 -5.95 4.10 15.27
C TYR A 71 -5.51 5.03 14.14
N HIS A 72 -5.13 4.50 12.98
CA HIS A 72 -4.63 5.35 11.90
C HIS A 72 -5.70 6.30 11.35
N LYS A 73 -6.99 5.96 11.50
CA LYS A 73 -8.12 6.84 11.18
C LYS A 73 -8.16 8.11 12.06
N LEU A 74 -7.61 8.00 13.27
CA LEU A 74 -7.59 9.04 14.29
C LEU A 74 -6.36 9.92 14.14
N GLU A 75 -5.20 9.29 13.87
CA GLU A 75 -3.99 9.97 13.39
C GLU A 75 -4.30 10.87 12.17
N LYS A 76 -5.13 10.40 11.23
CA LYS A 76 -5.58 11.21 10.08
C LYS A 76 -6.30 12.48 10.51
N GLY A 77 -7.42 12.36 11.24
CA GLY A 77 -8.25 13.51 11.60
C GLY A 77 -7.57 14.52 12.54
N LEU A 78 -6.51 14.11 13.24
CA LEU A 78 -5.64 15.05 13.98
C LEU A 78 -4.97 16.09 13.07
N CYS A 79 -4.69 15.76 11.81
CA CYS A 79 -3.84 16.56 10.90
C CYS A 79 -4.61 17.53 9.99
N MET A 80 -5.92 17.73 10.21
CA MET A 80 -6.79 18.43 9.25
C MET A 80 -6.87 19.94 9.51
N ALA A 81 -6.85 20.74 8.44
CA ALA A 81 -6.95 22.20 8.50
C ALA A 81 -8.40 22.71 8.60
N GLY A 82 -8.56 24.00 8.92
CA GLY A 82 -9.84 24.70 9.00
C GLY A 82 -10.47 24.73 10.41
N PRO A 83 -11.76 25.12 10.53
CA PRO A 83 -12.47 25.21 11.80
C PRO A 83 -12.46 23.88 12.57
N ARG A 84 -11.91 23.91 13.78
CA ARG A 84 -11.72 22.71 14.60
C ARG A 84 -13.10 22.21 15.09
N ARG A 85 -13.43 20.96 14.80
CA ARG A 85 -14.68 20.28 15.23
C ARG A 85 -14.39 18.85 15.72
N PHE A 86 -15.33 18.29 16.48
CA PHE A 86 -15.30 16.88 16.87
C PHE A 86 -15.30 15.95 15.64
N PHE A 87 -14.59 14.82 15.74
CA PHE A 87 -14.57 13.74 14.75
C PHE A 87 -14.19 12.41 15.44
N GLY A 88 -14.21 11.28 14.71
CA GLY A 88 -13.45 10.08 15.10
C GLY A 88 -14.10 9.12 16.09
N ARG A 89 -15.40 9.30 16.39
CA ARG A 89 -16.17 8.59 17.43
C ARG A 89 -16.05 7.06 17.47
N ASP A 90 -16.07 6.35 16.34
CA ASP A 90 -16.10 4.88 16.36
C ASP A 90 -14.71 4.22 16.28
N PRO A 91 -13.76 4.67 15.43
CA PRO A 91 -12.41 4.10 15.40
C PRO A 91 -11.68 4.17 16.74
N VAL A 92 -11.93 5.23 17.49
CA VAL A 92 -11.35 5.46 18.81
C VAL A 92 -11.87 4.44 19.83
N ILE A 93 -13.19 4.22 19.89
CA ILE A 93 -13.84 3.19 20.71
C ILE A 93 -13.31 1.79 20.36
N ALA A 94 -13.13 1.52 19.07
CA ALA A 94 -12.57 0.25 18.61
C ALA A 94 -11.11 0.08 19.09
N THR A 95 -10.29 1.13 19.05
CA THR A 95 -8.90 1.10 19.52
C THR A 95 -8.81 0.76 21.02
N CYS A 96 -9.67 1.33 21.88
CA CYS A 96 -9.74 0.97 23.32
C CYS A 96 -10.00 -0.53 23.55
N ARG A 97 -10.96 -1.08 22.79
CA ARG A 97 -11.36 -2.49 22.87
C ARG A 97 -10.23 -3.42 22.41
N LEU A 98 -9.40 -2.96 21.47
CA LEU A 98 -8.26 -3.71 20.94
C LEU A 98 -7.05 -3.68 21.90
N VAL A 99 -6.77 -2.54 22.54
CA VAL A 99 -5.79 -2.46 23.64
C VAL A 99 -6.18 -3.39 24.79
N LYS A 100 -7.47 -3.44 25.18
CA LYS A 100 -7.95 -4.38 26.21
C LYS A 100 -7.89 -5.86 25.76
N ARG A 101 -8.20 -6.16 24.50
CA ARG A 101 -8.03 -7.52 23.92
C ARG A 101 -6.56 -7.94 23.88
N TRP A 102 -5.63 -7.02 23.64
CA TRP A 102 -4.19 -7.29 23.65
C TRP A 102 -3.70 -7.76 25.01
N SER A 103 -3.99 -6.99 26.06
CA SER A 103 -3.62 -7.35 27.44
C SER A 103 -4.32 -8.63 27.89
N GLY A 104 -5.61 -8.82 27.54
CA GLY A 104 -6.36 -10.04 27.83
C GLY A 104 -5.87 -11.28 27.06
N ALA A 105 -5.12 -11.10 25.98
CA ALA A 105 -4.47 -12.18 25.22
C ALA A 105 -3.08 -12.53 25.75
N GLY A 106 -2.59 -11.87 26.80
CA GLY A 106 -1.24 -12.06 27.33
C GLY A 106 -0.12 -11.54 26.42
N LEU A 107 -0.44 -10.71 25.42
CA LEU A 107 0.56 -10.16 24.50
C LEU A 107 1.37 -9.04 25.18
N PRO A 108 2.67 -8.84 24.81
CA PRO A 108 3.56 -7.95 25.56
C PRO A 108 3.11 -6.49 25.54
N SER A 109 3.14 -5.83 26.70
CA SER A 109 2.81 -4.39 26.85
C SER A 109 3.96 -3.45 26.45
N ASN A 110 5.12 -3.99 26.08
CA ASN A 110 6.26 -3.28 25.51
C ASN A 110 6.39 -3.46 23.98
N ASP A 111 5.48 -4.20 23.34
CA ASP A 111 5.45 -4.34 21.88
C ASP A 111 5.11 -3.00 21.21
N PRO A 112 5.78 -2.54 20.14
CA PRO A 112 5.50 -1.23 19.54
C PRO A 112 4.27 -1.10 18.66
N VAL A 113 3.42 -2.10 18.49
CA VAL A 113 2.01 -1.88 18.08
C VAL A 113 1.12 -1.70 19.31
N PHE A 114 1.54 -2.20 20.47
CA PHE A 114 1.04 -1.78 21.78
C PHE A 114 1.74 -0.54 22.37
N LEU A 115 2.91 -0.07 21.89
CA LEU A 115 3.49 1.25 22.20
C LEU A 115 3.27 2.25 21.07
N GLY A 116 2.98 1.73 19.89
CA GLY A 116 1.94 2.19 18.96
C GLY A 116 0.54 1.92 19.49
N ALA A 117 0.46 1.63 20.79
CA ALA A 117 -0.56 2.02 21.73
C ALA A 117 0.06 2.56 23.10
N ILE A 118 1.16 3.42 23.14
CA ILE A 118 1.72 4.39 24.16
C ILE A 118 2.12 5.91 23.73
N GLU A 119 1.85 6.47 22.52
CA GLU A 119 1.51 7.94 22.20
C GLU A 119 0.10 8.50 21.53
N THR A 120 -0.81 7.78 20.80
CA THR A 120 -2.26 7.97 20.18
C THR A 120 -3.63 7.34 20.79
N LEU A 121 -3.85 7.12 22.12
CA LEU A 121 -4.92 7.36 23.21
C LEU A 121 -4.97 8.59 24.46
N ARG A 122 -4.47 9.91 24.83
CA ARG A 122 -3.45 11.18 24.67
C ARG A 122 -3.57 12.48 23.77
N ALA A 123 -2.80 12.73 22.69
CA ALA A 123 -2.79 13.88 21.76
C ALA A 123 -4.16 14.33 21.21
N TYR A 124 -5.18 13.47 21.28
CA TYR A 124 -6.61 13.79 21.14
C TYR A 124 -7.43 13.36 22.38
N ARG A 125 -6.79 12.91 23.47
CA ARG A 125 -7.04 13.45 24.83
C ARG A 125 -6.51 14.92 25.01
N ASP A 126 -5.99 15.54 23.96
CA ASP A 126 -5.57 16.95 23.95
C ASP A 126 -6.41 17.76 22.92
N ARG A 127 -6.56 17.28 21.67
CA ARG A 127 -7.46 17.87 20.65
C ARG A 127 -8.85 18.21 21.17
N LEU A 128 -9.53 17.31 21.86
CA LEU A 128 -10.92 17.53 22.27
C LEU A 128 -11.05 18.45 23.50
N ALA A 129 -9.95 19.02 24.02
CA ALA A 129 -10.02 20.13 24.98
C ALA A 129 -10.33 21.42 24.22
N VAL A 130 -9.95 21.46 22.94
CA VAL A 130 -10.34 22.49 21.97
C VAL A 130 -11.66 22.13 21.29
N THR A 131 -11.93 20.84 21.06
CA THR A 131 -13.13 20.36 20.36
C THR A 131 -13.82 19.21 21.09
N PRO A 132 -14.46 19.45 22.25
CA PRO A 132 -15.07 18.40 23.06
C PRO A 132 -16.07 17.59 22.24
N PRO A 133 -16.15 16.27 22.44
CA PRO A 133 -17.19 15.48 21.79
C PRO A 133 -18.57 15.91 22.29
N PRO A 134 -19.64 15.58 21.54
CA PRO A 134 -20.99 15.53 22.10
C PRO A 134 -20.97 14.86 23.48
N PRO A 135 -21.67 15.40 24.51
CA PRO A 135 -21.52 14.95 25.90
C PRO A 135 -21.71 13.43 26.09
N GLU A 136 -22.66 12.87 25.33
CA GLU A 136 -22.94 11.46 25.11
C GLU A 136 -21.72 10.57 24.78
N HIS A 137 -20.61 11.13 24.30
CA HIS A 137 -19.42 10.40 23.81
C HIS A 137 -18.10 10.90 24.42
N ALA A 138 -18.09 12.02 25.15
CA ALA A 138 -16.86 12.69 25.60
C ALA A 138 -15.92 11.79 26.42
N THR A 139 -16.45 11.20 27.50
CA THR A 139 -15.69 10.41 28.48
C THR A 139 -14.96 9.23 27.85
N GLN A 140 -15.59 8.54 26.90
CA GLN A 140 -15.01 7.36 26.28
C GLN A 140 -13.84 7.74 25.37
N ILE A 141 -13.98 8.83 24.63
CA ILE A 141 -13.06 9.28 23.57
C ILE A 141 -11.86 10.08 24.12
N TRP A 142 -12.01 10.58 25.34
CA TRP A 142 -10.93 11.16 26.14
C TRP A 142 -10.01 10.13 26.79
N SER A 143 -10.43 8.87 26.98
CA SER A 143 -9.47 7.80 27.32
C SER A 143 -8.44 7.54 26.21
N LEU A 144 -8.36 8.42 25.18
CA LEU A 144 -8.35 7.95 23.80
C LEU A 144 -7.63 8.75 22.63
N LEU A 145 -6.61 9.69 22.74
CA LEU A 145 -5.35 9.74 21.81
C LEU A 145 -3.68 9.80 22.19
N ASN A 146 -2.67 9.19 23.07
CA ASN A 146 -2.30 8.06 24.20
C ASN A 146 -0.89 7.53 24.09
N GLU A 147 -0.64 6.34 23.52
CA GLU A 147 -1.26 5.40 22.55
C GLU A 147 -0.48 5.03 21.19
N CYS A 148 -1.02 5.26 19.99
CA CYS A 148 -0.35 5.10 18.68
C CYS A 148 0.71 6.11 18.05
N LEU A 149 1.22 7.20 18.69
CA LEU A 149 1.97 8.34 18.04
C LEU A 149 3.49 8.27 18.35
N SER A 150 4.24 7.19 17.98
CA SER A 150 5.59 6.97 18.60
C SER A 150 6.91 6.86 17.75
N LEU A 151 7.00 6.45 16.45
CA LEU A 151 8.31 6.40 15.69
C LEU A 151 8.27 6.81 14.18
N ALA A 152 8.85 7.97 13.85
CA ALA A 152 8.81 8.68 12.56
C ALA A 152 9.61 7.97 11.38
N PRO A 153 9.54 8.38 10.06
CA PRO A 153 9.45 7.44 8.89
C PRO A 153 10.27 7.75 7.56
N PRO A 154 10.23 6.88 6.49
CA PRO A 154 11.21 6.68 5.36
C PRO A 154 11.99 7.80 4.56
N THR A 155 12.92 7.35 3.69
CA THR A 155 14.08 8.04 3.01
C THR A 155 13.85 8.93 1.76
N PRO A 156 14.91 9.37 1.02
CA PRO A 156 14.94 9.49 -0.47
C PRO A 156 15.73 8.60 -1.47
N SER A 157 16.98 8.18 -1.25
CA SER A 157 17.97 8.05 -2.37
C SER A 157 18.18 6.65 -3.04
N LEU A 158 18.10 6.53 -4.38
CA LEU A 158 18.17 5.24 -5.13
C LEU A 158 18.80 5.29 -6.56
N THR A 159 19.49 4.22 -7.03
CA THR A 159 19.82 3.94 -8.47
C THR A 159 20.24 2.47 -8.75
N THR A 160 19.90 1.86 -9.91
CA THR A 160 20.18 0.43 -10.25
C THR A 160 20.28 0.15 -11.77
N PRO A 161 20.84 -0.99 -12.24
CA PRO A 161 21.85 -1.82 -11.60
C PRO A 161 23.22 -1.15 -11.81
N ARG A 162 23.63 -0.33 -10.85
CA ARG A 162 25.01 0.18 -10.81
C ARG A 162 25.95 -0.95 -10.37
N PRO A 163 27.26 -0.83 -10.61
CA PRO A 163 28.24 -1.52 -9.77
C PRO A 163 27.87 -1.26 -8.31
N TYR A 164 28.01 -2.25 -7.42
CA TYR A 164 27.93 -1.99 -5.99
C TYR A 164 29.15 -1.15 -5.58
N GLN A 165 29.00 0.16 -5.70
CA GLN A 165 29.82 1.12 -5.00
C GLN A 165 29.27 1.16 -3.57
N PRO A 166 30.00 0.63 -2.56
CA PRO A 166 29.62 0.88 -1.18
C PRO A 166 29.52 2.39 -0.96
N SER A 167 28.43 2.82 -0.34
CA SER A 167 28.08 4.24 -0.25
C SER A 167 29.19 5.05 0.41
N ALA A 168 29.63 6.11 -0.28
CA ALA A 168 30.52 7.12 0.32
C ALA A 168 29.79 7.98 1.38
N GLY A 169 28.45 7.98 1.39
CA GLY A 169 27.63 8.53 2.48
C GLY A 169 27.37 7.48 3.56
N THR A 170 27.25 7.90 4.82
CA THR A 170 27.03 7.00 5.95
C THR A 170 25.61 6.42 5.96
N ALA A 171 25.44 5.25 6.58
CA ALA A 171 24.11 4.67 6.83
C ALA A 171 23.20 5.66 7.57
N ALA A 172 23.75 6.41 8.53
CA ALA A 172 23.04 7.48 9.24
C ALA A 172 22.40 8.54 8.32
N THR A 173 22.97 8.84 7.15
CA THR A 173 22.32 9.70 6.15
C THR A 173 21.10 9.02 5.54
N PHE A 174 21.09 7.72 5.31
CA PHE A 174 19.90 6.96 4.90
C PHE A 174 18.92 6.76 6.09
N ASP A 175 19.40 6.70 7.33
CA ASP A 175 18.57 6.37 8.51
C ASP A 175 17.83 7.56 9.13
N LEU A 176 18.51 8.72 9.35
CA LEU A 176 17.87 10.01 9.69
C LEU A 176 16.71 10.30 8.75
N LEU A 177 17.01 10.01 7.50
CA LEU A 177 16.22 10.29 6.34
C LEU A 177 15.08 9.25 6.29
N CYS A 178 15.34 7.98 6.65
CA CYS A 178 14.34 6.97 7.03
C CYS A 178 13.48 7.33 8.27
N ALA A 179 13.74 8.47 8.91
CA ALA A 179 12.97 9.00 10.04
C ALA A 179 12.32 10.38 9.76
N GLN A 180 12.37 10.91 8.53
CA GLN A 180 11.71 12.17 8.13
C GLN A 180 10.42 12.03 7.29
N ARG A 181 10.39 11.30 6.15
CA ARG A 181 9.22 11.35 5.21
C ARG A 181 7.93 10.92 5.86
N ARG A 182 6.90 11.75 5.71
CA ARG A 182 5.54 11.40 6.12
C ARG A 182 4.49 11.35 5.04
N SER A 183 3.44 10.58 5.38
CA SER A 183 2.11 10.63 4.80
C SER A 183 1.41 11.92 5.27
N VAL A 184 1.80 13.04 4.66
CA VAL A 184 1.35 14.42 4.96
C VAL A 184 -0.08 14.63 4.44
N ARG A 185 -0.87 15.46 5.16
CA ARG A 185 -2.31 15.68 4.90
C ARG A 185 -2.75 17.15 5.06
N ALA A 186 -1.78 18.06 5.04
CA ALA A 186 -1.97 19.50 4.97
C ALA A 186 -0.97 20.02 3.93
N TYR A 187 -1.49 20.65 2.87
CA TYR A 187 -0.71 21.06 1.70
C TYR A 187 -0.97 22.53 1.38
N THR A 188 0.03 23.22 0.81
CA THR A 188 -0.17 24.55 0.25
C THR A 188 -0.93 24.47 -1.08
N THR A 189 -1.43 25.61 -1.55
CA THR A 189 -2.09 25.74 -2.87
C THR A 189 -1.10 25.84 -4.04
N ASP A 190 0.20 25.65 -3.79
CA ASP A 190 1.22 25.74 -4.82
C ASP A 190 1.19 24.49 -5.72
N VAL A 191 1.24 24.70 -7.03
CA VAL A 191 1.26 23.59 -8.00
C VAL A 191 2.69 23.10 -8.16
N VAL A 192 2.93 21.83 -7.82
CA VAL A 192 4.27 21.22 -7.89
C VAL A 192 4.86 21.34 -9.31
N PRO A 193 6.11 21.82 -9.47
CA PRO A 193 6.83 21.81 -10.74
C PRO A 193 6.96 20.39 -11.29
N ILE A 194 6.58 20.20 -12.57
CA ILE A 194 6.57 18.89 -13.21
C ILE A 194 7.98 18.27 -13.31
N SER A 195 9.02 19.09 -13.36
CA SER A 195 10.44 18.67 -13.30
C SER A 195 10.74 17.88 -12.03
N LEU A 196 10.38 18.39 -10.85
CA LEU A 196 10.64 17.70 -9.57
C LEU A 196 9.94 16.34 -9.50
N ILE A 197 8.75 16.22 -10.11
CA ILE A 197 8.01 14.96 -10.22
C ILE A 197 8.74 14.01 -11.18
N HIS A 198 9.16 14.50 -12.35
CA HIS A 198 9.91 13.70 -13.34
C HIS A 198 11.25 13.21 -12.79
N GLU A 199 11.98 14.04 -12.07
CA GLU A 199 13.22 13.66 -11.38
C GLU A 199 12.97 12.62 -10.27
N ALA A 200 11.89 12.78 -9.49
CA ALA A 200 11.52 11.81 -8.48
C ALA A 200 11.13 10.47 -9.10
N ILE A 201 10.41 10.47 -10.22
CA ILE A 201 10.10 9.28 -11.02
C ILE A 201 11.37 8.66 -11.61
N ALA A 202 12.28 9.45 -12.17
CA ALA A 202 13.56 8.95 -12.69
C ALA A 202 14.42 8.32 -11.58
N THR A 203 14.38 8.86 -10.36
CA THR A 203 15.00 8.26 -9.17
C THR A 203 14.30 6.94 -8.77
N ALA A 204 12.97 6.86 -8.91
CA ALA A 204 12.16 5.70 -8.53
C ALA A 204 12.14 4.56 -9.56
N GLN A 205 12.35 4.86 -10.86
CA GLN A 205 12.49 3.87 -11.95
C GLN A 205 13.66 2.88 -11.76
N LEU A 206 14.43 3.09 -10.69
CA LEU A 206 15.66 2.41 -10.38
C LEU A 206 15.49 1.48 -9.15
N SER A 207 14.24 1.18 -8.78
CA SER A 207 13.90 0.01 -7.97
C SER A 207 14.21 -1.28 -8.73
N PRO A 208 14.51 -2.40 -8.05
CA PRO A 208 14.47 -3.71 -8.68
C PRO A 208 13.03 -4.09 -9.07
N SER A 209 12.91 -4.99 -10.04
CA SER A 209 11.65 -5.51 -10.58
C SER A 209 11.85 -6.96 -11.05
N ALA A 210 10.78 -7.76 -11.10
CA ALA A 210 10.79 -9.12 -11.63
C ALA A 210 11.42 -9.18 -13.04
N CYS A 211 12.60 -9.80 -13.15
CA CYS A 211 13.45 -9.81 -14.35
C CYS A 211 13.74 -8.41 -14.95
N ASN A 212 13.73 -7.35 -14.15
CA ASN A 212 13.86 -5.94 -14.59
C ASN A 212 12.84 -5.55 -15.68
N ARG A 213 11.58 -5.99 -15.55
CA ARG A 213 10.51 -5.70 -16.53
C ARG A 213 9.87 -4.32 -16.39
N GLN A 214 10.11 -3.62 -15.27
CA GLN A 214 9.71 -2.22 -15.04
C GLN A 214 8.23 -1.96 -15.37
N PRO A 215 7.30 -2.69 -14.72
CA PRO A 215 5.88 -2.71 -15.09
C PRO A 215 5.15 -1.41 -14.76
N TRP A 216 5.74 -0.55 -13.92
CA TRP A 216 5.10 0.66 -13.40
C TRP A 216 4.69 1.65 -14.49
N ARG A 217 3.52 2.25 -14.30
CA ARG A 217 2.94 3.32 -15.11
C ARG A 217 2.41 4.40 -14.18
N LEU A 218 2.51 5.66 -14.58
CA LEU A 218 2.09 6.79 -13.76
C LEU A 218 1.28 7.78 -14.58
N HIS A 219 0.09 8.07 -14.07
CA HIS A 219 -0.80 9.09 -14.61
C HIS A 219 -0.79 10.29 -13.66
N ILE A 220 -0.49 11.48 -14.18
CA ILE A 220 -0.25 12.70 -13.38
C ILE A 220 -1.38 13.69 -13.63
N TYR A 221 -2.23 13.90 -12.63
CA TYR A 221 -3.36 14.84 -12.70
C TYR A 221 -3.01 16.11 -11.92
N ARG A 222 -3.06 17.25 -12.60
CA ARG A 222 -2.79 18.61 -12.06
C ARG A 222 -3.96 19.57 -12.28
N ASP A 223 -5.00 19.15 -13.00
CA ASP A 223 -6.27 19.87 -13.06
C ASP A 223 -7.09 19.59 -11.78
N PRO A 224 -7.59 20.62 -11.07
CA PRO A 224 -8.35 20.44 -9.84
C PRO A 224 -9.67 19.66 -10.02
N GLN A 225 -10.34 19.77 -11.18
CA GLN A 225 -11.64 19.11 -11.39
C GLN A 225 -11.44 17.59 -11.62
N ARG A 226 -10.53 17.20 -12.50
CA ARG A 226 -10.13 15.79 -12.71
C ARG A 226 -9.57 15.18 -11.42
N THR A 227 -8.72 15.91 -10.70
CA THR A 227 -8.15 15.46 -9.42
C THR A 227 -9.25 15.19 -8.40
N LYS A 228 -10.19 16.13 -8.20
CA LYS A 228 -11.37 15.92 -7.35
C LYS A 228 -12.20 14.71 -7.80
N HIS A 229 -12.49 14.60 -9.10
CA HIS A 229 -13.36 13.55 -9.64
C HIS A 229 -12.75 12.14 -9.53
N LEU A 230 -11.42 12.01 -9.49
CA LEU A 230 -10.76 10.76 -9.16
C LEU A 230 -10.80 10.50 -7.64
N LEU A 231 -10.54 11.51 -6.81
CA LEU A 231 -10.54 11.40 -5.35
C LEU A 231 -11.92 11.05 -4.78
N GLU A 232 -13.02 11.34 -5.47
CA GLU A 232 -14.37 10.84 -5.16
C GLU A 232 -14.47 9.31 -5.06
N LEU A 233 -13.60 8.56 -5.76
CA LEU A 233 -13.56 7.10 -5.71
C LEU A 233 -12.63 6.55 -4.61
N GLN A 234 -11.86 7.40 -3.92
CA GLN A 234 -10.75 6.97 -3.07
C GLN A 234 -10.99 7.34 -1.59
N ASN A 235 -11.43 6.37 -0.79
CA ASN A 235 -11.87 6.58 0.61
C ASN A 235 -10.78 7.05 1.59
N GLY A 236 -9.52 7.10 1.18
CA GLY A 236 -8.36 7.45 2.02
C GLY A 236 -8.04 8.95 2.13
N ASN A 237 -8.52 9.77 1.19
CA ASN A 237 -8.21 11.21 1.07
C ASN A 237 -9.09 12.14 1.93
N ALA A 238 -10.13 11.57 2.55
CA ALA A 238 -11.25 12.29 3.14
C ALA A 238 -10.82 13.49 4.00
N GLY A 239 -11.27 14.68 3.59
CA GLY A 239 -11.05 15.94 4.30
C GLY A 239 -9.77 16.71 3.94
N PHE A 240 -8.83 16.14 3.17
CA PHE A 240 -7.65 16.88 2.66
C PHE A 240 -7.51 16.86 1.13
N GLY A 241 -8.22 15.97 0.42
CA GLY A 241 -8.16 15.89 -1.05
C GLY A 241 -8.50 17.20 -1.79
N HIS A 242 -9.24 18.12 -1.17
CA HIS A 242 -9.54 19.44 -1.72
C HIS A 242 -8.33 20.39 -1.78
N GLN A 243 -7.22 20.06 -1.11
CA GLN A 243 -5.96 20.82 -1.11
C GLN A 243 -4.97 20.30 -2.17
N LEU A 244 -5.27 19.18 -2.84
CA LEU A 244 -4.32 18.51 -3.72
C LEU A 244 -4.27 19.18 -5.09
N THR A 245 -3.22 19.96 -5.30
CA THR A 245 -2.85 20.54 -6.61
C THR A 245 -2.21 19.51 -7.54
N THR A 246 -1.84 18.33 -7.03
CA THR A 246 -1.26 17.24 -7.83
C THR A 246 -1.64 15.87 -7.25
N LEU A 247 -2.09 14.98 -8.12
CA LEU A 247 -2.40 13.58 -7.83
C LEU A 247 -1.65 12.69 -8.83
N LEU A 248 -0.88 11.76 -8.30
CA LEU A 248 -0.28 10.68 -9.08
C LEU A 248 -1.16 9.43 -8.91
N VAL A 249 -1.46 8.73 -9.99
CA VAL A 249 -2.04 7.39 -9.95
C VAL A 249 -0.99 6.41 -10.46
N VAL A 250 -0.61 5.48 -9.60
CA VAL A 250 0.43 4.48 -9.88
C VAL A 250 -0.22 3.16 -10.23
N CYS A 251 0.11 2.65 -11.42
CA CYS A 251 -0.41 1.41 -11.97
C CYS A 251 0.73 0.46 -12.34
N ALA A 252 0.41 -0.80 -12.62
CA ALA A 252 1.33 -1.79 -13.18
C ALA A 252 0.74 -2.42 -14.45
N ASP A 253 1.48 -2.38 -15.56
CA ASP A 253 1.05 -2.94 -16.84
C ASP A 253 1.05 -4.47 -16.81
N SER A 254 -0.12 -5.08 -16.63
CA SER A 254 -0.27 -6.52 -16.42
C SER A 254 0.22 -7.38 -17.60
N ARG A 255 0.48 -6.77 -18.77
CA ARG A 255 1.01 -7.43 -19.98
C ARG A 255 2.48 -7.81 -19.86
N THR A 256 3.21 -7.29 -18.87
CA THR A 256 4.61 -7.67 -18.60
C THR A 256 4.74 -9.02 -17.88
N PHE A 257 3.62 -9.64 -17.49
CA PHE A 257 3.59 -10.90 -16.73
C PHE A 257 2.95 -12.04 -17.54
N PHE A 258 3.49 -13.25 -17.44
CA PHE A 258 3.12 -14.35 -18.36
C PHE A 258 1.92 -15.18 -17.88
N ASP A 259 1.78 -15.47 -16.58
CA ASP A 259 0.60 -16.15 -16.04
C ASP A 259 0.28 -15.88 -14.56
N ALA A 260 -0.63 -16.69 -13.99
CA ALA A 260 -1.14 -16.51 -12.64
C ALA A 260 -0.15 -16.90 -11.52
N THR A 261 1.00 -17.49 -11.86
CA THR A 261 2.12 -17.58 -10.92
C THR A 261 2.56 -16.17 -10.51
N GLU A 262 2.71 -15.27 -11.47
CA GLU A 262 3.11 -13.86 -11.30
C GLU A 262 1.97 -12.91 -10.89
N ARG A 263 0.80 -13.41 -10.50
CA ARG A 263 -0.40 -12.57 -10.19
C ARG A 263 -0.20 -11.53 -9.08
N ASN A 264 0.86 -11.69 -8.28
CA ASN A 264 1.24 -10.79 -7.18
C ASN A 264 2.30 -9.76 -7.59
N GLU A 265 3.09 -10.02 -8.64
CA GLU A 265 4.17 -9.14 -9.11
C GLU A 265 3.70 -7.70 -9.44
N PRO A 266 2.49 -7.46 -10.00
CA PRO A 266 1.96 -6.10 -10.15
C PRO A 266 1.95 -5.27 -8.86
N TYR A 267 1.79 -5.91 -7.69
CA TYR A 267 1.83 -5.25 -6.39
C TYR A 267 3.23 -5.22 -5.77
N VAL A 268 4.09 -6.20 -6.07
CA VAL A 268 5.47 -6.27 -5.55
C VAL A 268 6.36 -5.25 -6.25
N ASP A 269 6.47 -5.31 -7.58
CA ASP A 269 7.28 -4.39 -8.39
C ASP A 269 6.83 -2.94 -8.19
N ALA A 270 5.51 -2.69 -8.23
CA ALA A 270 4.98 -1.37 -8.00
C ALA A 270 5.07 -0.94 -6.53
N GLY A 271 5.08 -1.87 -5.56
CA GLY A 271 5.31 -1.56 -4.15
C GLY A 271 6.74 -1.09 -3.89
N LEU A 272 7.71 -1.77 -4.51
CA LEU A 272 9.13 -1.37 -4.51
C LEU A 272 9.30 0.02 -5.15
N PHE A 273 8.73 0.22 -6.34
CA PHE A 273 8.73 1.52 -7.03
C PHE A 273 8.03 2.63 -6.22
N VAL A 274 6.84 2.37 -5.68
CA VAL A 274 6.10 3.36 -4.87
C VAL A 274 6.90 3.75 -3.66
N MET A 275 7.50 2.79 -2.94
CA MET A 275 8.38 3.11 -1.82
C MET A 275 9.45 4.08 -2.32
N SER A 276 10.24 3.68 -3.30
CA SER A 276 11.29 4.48 -3.94
C SER A 276 10.85 5.87 -4.42
N LEU A 277 9.61 6.03 -4.89
CA LEU A 277 9.03 7.32 -5.28
C LEU A 277 8.63 8.20 -4.09
N LEU A 278 7.96 7.64 -3.07
CA LEU A 278 7.73 8.33 -1.79
C LEU A 278 9.05 8.85 -1.23
N LEU A 279 10.11 8.07 -1.44
CA LEU A 279 11.43 8.46 -1.04
C LEU A 279 11.88 9.68 -1.89
N ALA A 280 11.99 9.51 -3.20
CA ALA A 280 12.56 10.51 -4.10
C ALA A 280 11.81 11.87 -4.15
N LEU A 281 10.54 11.90 -3.72
CA LEU A 281 9.77 13.12 -3.49
C LEU A 281 10.29 13.90 -2.27
N GLN A 282 10.57 13.23 -1.15
CA GLN A 282 10.99 13.86 0.10
C GLN A 282 12.34 14.59 -0.03
N SER A 283 13.28 14.12 -0.86
CA SER A 283 14.55 14.85 -1.11
C SER A 283 14.35 16.21 -1.78
N ARG A 284 13.23 16.38 -2.47
CA ARG A 284 12.91 17.55 -3.29
C ARG A 284 11.95 18.51 -2.57
N GLY A 285 11.81 18.35 -1.25
CA GLY A 285 10.89 19.11 -0.41
C GLY A 285 9.41 18.76 -0.63
N LEU A 286 9.11 17.70 -1.39
CA LEU A 286 7.75 17.33 -1.73
C LEU A 286 7.15 16.36 -0.70
N ALA A 287 6.06 16.80 -0.12
CA ALA A 287 5.21 16.02 0.75
C ALA A 287 4.35 15.04 -0.07
N SER A 288 4.01 13.89 0.53
CA SER A 288 3.19 12.89 -0.15
C SER A 288 2.29 12.11 0.79
N CYS A 289 1.26 11.42 0.27
CA CYS A 289 0.50 10.43 1.03
C CYS A 289 -0.03 9.32 0.12
N CYS A 290 0.31 8.06 0.43
CA CYS A 290 -0.31 6.88 -0.17
C CYS A 290 -1.82 6.86 0.07
N LEU A 291 -2.54 6.55 -1.00
CA LEU A 291 -3.99 6.43 -1.07
C LEU A 291 -4.31 5.09 -1.75
N ASN A 292 -4.00 3.99 -1.04
CA ASN A 292 -4.08 2.61 -1.53
C ASN A 292 -5.39 2.31 -2.27
N TRP A 293 -5.28 1.61 -3.40
CA TRP A 293 -6.41 1.28 -4.26
C TRP A 293 -6.93 -0.12 -3.96
N CYS A 294 -7.75 -0.20 -2.91
CA CYS A 294 -8.37 -1.44 -2.43
C CYS A 294 -9.89 -1.28 -2.48
N VAL A 295 -10.46 -1.35 -3.70
CA VAL A 295 -11.86 -1.00 -4.01
C VAL A 295 -12.59 -2.18 -4.68
N SER A 296 -13.92 -2.07 -4.88
CA SER A 296 -14.68 -3.07 -5.65
C SER A 296 -14.36 -3.01 -7.14
N PRO A 297 -14.56 -4.09 -7.93
CA PRO A 297 -14.36 -4.06 -9.38
C PRO A 297 -15.15 -2.95 -10.09
N ASP A 298 -16.36 -2.62 -9.63
CA ASP A 298 -17.18 -1.53 -10.18
C ASP A 298 -16.67 -0.14 -9.82
N THR A 299 -15.76 -0.04 -8.86
CA THR A 299 -15.07 1.19 -8.46
C THR A 299 -13.72 1.28 -9.16
N ASP A 300 -13.05 0.15 -9.33
CA ASP A 300 -11.81 -0.02 -10.11
C ASP A 300 -12.04 0.38 -11.57
N GLN A 301 -13.08 -0.17 -12.21
CA GLN A 301 -13.50 0.20 -13.56
C GLN A 301 -13.81 1.70 -13.67
N LYS A 302 -14.51 2.30 -12.70
CA LYS A 302 -14.75 3.76 -12.68
C LYS A 302 -13.46 4.57 -12.52
N GLY A 303 -12.44 4.01 -11.85
CA GLY A 303 -11.10 4.60 -11.75
C GLY A 303 -10.41 4.62 -13.12
N HIS A 304 -10.50 3.51 -13.86
CA HIS A 304 -10.09 3.44 -15.26
C HIS A 304 -10.83 4.47 -16.13
N ASP A 305 -12.17 4.45 -16.11
CA ASP A 305 -13.03 5.28 -16.97
C ASP A 305 -12.84 6.80 -16.71
N ARG A 306 -12.74 7.22 -15.43
CA ARG A 306 -12.51 8.65 -15.08
C ARG A 306 -11.07 9.10 -15.30
N GLY A 307 -10.12 8.17 -15.27
CA GLY A 307 -8.70 8.44 -15.35
C GLY A 307 -8.13 8.43 -16.77
N ASP A 308 -8.88 7.94 -17.76
CA ASP A 308 -8.38 7.51 -19.08
C ASP A 308 -7.32 6.39 -18.99
N ILE A 309 -7.33 5.59 -17.91
CA ILE A 309 -6.28 4.59 -17.63
C ILE A 309 -6.59 3.29 -18.39
N PRO A 310 -5.67 2.74 -19.21
CA PRO A 310 -5.90 1.50 -19.96
C PRO A 310 -6.21 0.30 -19.04
N SER A 311 -7.19 -0.54 -19.40
CA SER A 311 -7.65 -1.68 -18.58
C SER A 311 -6.62 -2.81 -18.38
N ASN A 312 -5.47 -2.75 -19.05
CA ASN A 312 -4.32 -3.61 -18.77
C ASN A 312 -3.44 -3.10 -17.60
N GLU A 313 -3.53 -1.82 -17.24
CA GLU A 313 -2.71 -1.18 -16.21
C GLU A 313 -3.40 -1.24 -14.85
N LYS A 314 -3.09 -2.28 -14.06
CA LYS A 314 -3.73 -2.51 -12.77
C LYS A 314 -3.41 -1.34 -11.83
N ILE A 315 -4.44 -0.62 -11.38
CA ILE A 315 -4.28 0.49 -10.44
C ILE A 315 -3.81 -0.06 -9.08
N ILE A 316 -2.69 0.45 -8.58
CA ILE A 316 -2.04 -0.04 -7.34
C ILE A 316 -2.35 0.91 -6.18
N MET A 317 -2.14 2.20 -6.40
CA MET A 317 -2.59 3.24 -5.48
C MET A 317 -2.66 4.60 -6.14
N TYR A 318 -3.47 5.47 -5.53
CA TYR A 318 -3.33 6.90 -5.72
C TYR A 318 -2.23 7.40 -4.77
N LEU A 319 -1.63 8.53 -5.11
CA LEU A 319 -0.54 9.16 -4.37
C LEU A 319 -0.76 10.67 -4.41
N ALA A 320 -1.20 11.23 -3.28
CA ALA A 320 -1.22 12.67 -3.09
C ALA A 320 0.22 13.21 -3.09
N VAL A 321 0.47 14.32 -3.80
CA VAL A 321 1.79 15.00 -3.83
C VAL A 321 1.56 16.51 -3.78
N GLY A 322 2.38 17.23 -3.02
CA GLY A 322 2.32 18.68 -2.91
C GLY A 322 3.47 19.23 -2.06
N TYR A 323 3.49 20.54 -1.84
CA TYR A 323 4.30 21.11 -0.76
C TYR A 323 3.55 20.97 0.56
N ALA A 324 4.26 20.61 1.64
CA ALA A 324 3.67 20.63 2.98
C ALA A 324 3.31 22.05 3.38
N ASP A 325 2.17 22.23 4.05
CA ASP A 325 1.91 23.47 4.80
C ASP A 325 3.00 23.68 5.87
N ALA A 326 3.37 24.94 6.16
CA ALA A 326 4.42 25.26 7.13
C ALA A 326 4.08 24.81 8.58
N GLN A 327 2.81 24.57 8.87
CA GLN A 327 2.29 24.02 10.12
C GLN A 327 1.75 22.59 9.94
N ALA A 328 2.16 21.87 8.89
CA ALA A 328 1.69 20.52 8.56
C ALA A 328 2.07 19.49 9.64
N MET A 329 1.19 19.35 10.64
CA MET A 329 1.30 18.30 11.62
C MET A 329 1.15 16.92 10.97
N VAL A 330 1.96 16.00 11.46
CA VAL A 330 1.95 14.59 11.08
C VAL A 330 1.94 13.74 12.35
N PRO A 331 1.62 12.44 12.27
CA PRO A 331 1.58 11.61 13.48
C PRO A 331 3.01 11.29 13.99
N ARG A 332 3.21 10.29 14.86
CA ARG A 332 4.55 9.63 15.03
C ARG A 332 4.56 8.14 14.61
N SER A 333 3.45 7.38 14.64
CA SER A 333 3.24 6.06 13.97
C SER A 333 4.38 5.01 14.06
N PRO A 334 4.43 4.13 15.09
CA PRO A 334 5.58 3.25 15.39
C PRO A 334 5.99 2.12 14.42
N ARG A 335 7.09 1.45 14.78
CA ARG A 335 7.64 0.20 14.18
C ARG A 335 7.85 -0.84 15.28
N ARG A 336 7.48 -2.08 14.97
CA ARG A 336 7.57 -3.27 15.84
C ARG A 336 8.98 -3.58 16.34
N ASN A 337 9.06 -4.30 17.46
CA ASN A 337 10.31 -4.87 17.97
C ASN A 337 10.81 -5.97 17.01
N LEU A 338 12.13 -6.12 16.88
CA LEU A 338 12.76 -6.95 15.85
C LEU A 338 12.33 -8.42 15.94
N GLU A 339 12.21 -8.93 17.16
CA GLU A 339 11.83 -10.29 17.54
C GLU A 339 10.39 -10.66 17.14
N THR A 340 9.56 -9.66 16.78
CA THR A 340 8.18 -9.87 16.30
C THR A 340 8.05 -9.84 14.78
N VAL A 341 9.16 -9.60 14.07
CA VAL A 341 9.24 -9.55 12.60
C VAL A 341 10.39 -10.40 12.02
N VAL A 342 11.31 -10.88 12.86
CA VAL A 342 12.38 -11.83 12.48
C VAL A 342 12.27 -13.08 13.36
N THR A 343 12.12 -14.24 12.70
CA THR A 343 12.38 -15.55 13.32
C THR A 343 13.74 -16.02 12.84
N LEU A 344 14.69 -16.22 13.75
CA LEU A 344 15.97 -16.87 13.43
C LEU A 344 15.77 -18.38 13.41
N HIS A 345 16.22 -19.02 12.32
CA HIS A 345 16.18 -20.47 12.12
C HIS A 345 17.63 -20.99 12.06
N GLU A 346 18.33 -20.87 13.18
CA GLU A 346 19.64 -21.49 13.40
C GLU A 346 19.44 -23.00 13.67
N GLN A 347 20.43 -23.82 13.31
CA GLN A 347 20.35 -25.30 13.31
C GLN A 347 20.86 -25.93 14.60
#